data_AF-A0A0F9I724-F1
#
_entry.id   AF-A0A0F9I724-F1
#
_cell.length_a   1.000
_cell.length_b   1.000
_cell.length_c   1.000
_cell.angle_alpha   90.00
_cell.angle_beta   90.00
_cell.angle_gamma   90.00
#
_symmetry.space_group_name_H-M   'P 1'
#
loop_
_entity.id
_entity.type
_entity.pdbx_description
1 polymer ?
#
loop_
_entity_poly.entity_id
_entity_poly.type
_entity_poly.pdbx_seq_one_letter_code
_entity_poly.pdbx_strand_id
1 'polypeptide(L)'
;MADTITVLNGIQFQKETTSDVYTQDHATNSAVATVPVAIPLEAKTVRVIVNGAFDPDGGRIHWRAKALKVTSITTPTKTAATQAQEWVTLTPPAVAEIDGIDFSASWGGFVVVDLCQSSVTANTTGIQLIVQMLTEDALEEWVTILDAIFLVFAAVAKKSDFAAQEAVGQTVLDVTNPATGGLDNLGKFIFLEDTAVTAQCEIAYLVAQSGD
;
A
#
# COMPACT_ATOMS: atom_id res chain seq x y z
N MET A 1 23.28 -8.36 -21.22
CA MET A 1 21.82 -8.16 -21.31
C MET A 1 21.46 -7.25 -20.16
N ALA A 2 20.59 -6.26 -20.35
CA ALA A 2 20.15 -5.44 -19.22
C ALA A 2 19.28 -6.32 -18.32
N ASP A 3 19.44 -6.14 -17.01
CA ASP A 3 18.63 -6.83 -16.03
C ASP A 3 17.27 -6.11 -15.92
N THR A 4 16.18 -6.87 -15.96
CA THR A 4 14.83 -6.32 -16.04
C THR A 4 13.83 -7.09 -15.19
N ILE A 5 12.75 -6.40 -14.83
CA ILE A 5 11.52 -7.02 -14.35
C ILE A 5 10.37 -6.70 -15.30
N THR A 6 9.41 -7.61 -15.37
CA THR A 6 8.16 -7.39 -16.08
C THR A 6 7.02 -7.25 -15.09
N VAL A 7 6.25 -6.18 -15.20
CA VAL A 7 5.06 -5.89 -14.40
C VAL A 7 3.78 -5.94 -15.23
N LEU A 8 2.67 -6.31 -14.58
CA LEU A 8 1.35 -6.32 -15.21
C LEU A 8 0.78 -4.90 -15.35
N ASN A 9 0.08 -4.61 -16.45
CA ASN A 9 -0.63 -3.37 -16.76
C ASN A 9 0.20 -2.08 -16.90
N GLY A 10 1.52 -2.17 -16.74
CA GLY A 10 2.46 -1.07 -16.88
C GLY A 10 2.41 -0.06 -15.73
N ILE A 11 3.47 0.74 -15.59
CA ILE A 11 3.57 1.75 -14.52
C ILE A 11 2.73 3.01 -14.83
N GLN A 12 2.14 3.60 -13.81
CA GLN A 12 1.29 4.79 -13.93
C GLN A 12 2.09 6.09 -13.90
N PHE A 13 3.22 6.09 -13.20
CA PHE A 13 4.11 7.23 -13.07
C PHE A 13 5.49 6.91 -13.63
N GLN A 14 6.16 7.93 -14.16
CA GLN A 14 7.55 7.81 -14.55
C GLN A 14 8.38 7.45 -13.31
N LYS A 15 9.40 6.59 -13.47
CA LYS A 15 10.36 6.29 -12.40
C LYS A 15 11.73 6.80 -12.79
N GLU A 16 12.39 7.41 -11.83
CA GLU A 16 13.74 7.92 -11.99
C GLU A 16 14.74 6.87 -11.50
N THR A 17 16.01 7.02 -11.85
CA THR A 17 17.09 6.17 -11.30
C THR A 17 17.29 6.36 -9.79
N THR A 18 16.67 7.38 -9.20
CA THR A 18 16.60 7.60 -7.74
C THR A 18 15.38 6.96 -7.11
N SER A 19 14.43 6.45 -7.90
CA SER A 19 13.30 5.66 -7.42
C SER A 19 13.78 4.26 -7.02
N ASP A 20 13.03 3.63 -6.12
CA ASP A 20 13.41 2.34 -5.55
C ASP A 20 12.31 1.29 -5.79
N VAL A 21 12.72 0.04 -5.87
CA VAL A 21 11.83 -1.12 -5.92
C VAL A 21 11.99 -1.92 -4.64
N TYR A 22 10.89 -2.14 -3.92
CA TYR A 22 10.86 -2.99 -2.74
C TYR A 22 10.03 -4.24 -2.97
N THR A 23 10.60 -5.36 -2.53
CA THR A 23 9.98 -6.69 -2.57
C THR A 23 10.35 -7.45 -1.30
N GLN A 24 9.90 -8.70 -1.22
CA GLN A 24 10.36 -9.63 -0.21
C GLN A 24 10.64 -10.99 -0.84
N ASP A 25 11.89 -11.43 -0.65
CA ASP A 25 12.36 -12.76 -1.01
C ASP A 25 11.92 -13.78 0.05
N HIS A 26 10.70 -14.28 -0.09
CA HIS A 26 10.10 -15.24 0.83
C HIS A 26 8.93 -15.96 0.15
N ALA A 27 8.60 -17.22 0.45
CA ALA A 27 7.48 -17.87 -0.24
C ALA A 27 6.10 -17.27 0.08
N THR A 28 5.89 -16.81 1.32
CA THR A 28 4.57 -16.40 1.84
C THR A 28 4.46 -14.94 2.26
N ASN A 29 5.58 -14.23 2.39
CA ASN A 29 5.59 -12.88 2.93
C ASN A 29 5.69 -11.88 1.77
N SER A 30 5.18 -10.66 1.98
CA SER A 30 5.14 -9.62 0.97
C SER A 30 5.50 -8.28 1.60
N ALA A 31 6.32 -7.48 0.92
CA ALA A 31 6.57 -6.08 1.28
C ALA A 31 5.31 -5.21 1.09
N VAL A 32 4.29 -5.71 0.39
CA VAL A 32 3.04 -5.02 0.10
C VAL A 32 1.85 -5.78 0.69
N ALA A 33 0.98 -5.07 1.41
CA ALA A 33 -0.33 -5.55 1.84
C ALA A 33 -1.42 -4.59 1.36
N THR A 34 -2.38 -5.11 0.58
CA THR A 34 -3.59 -4.40 0.18
C THR A 34 -4.78 -4.98 0.93
N VAL A 35 -5.39 -4.18 1.80
CA VAL A 35 -6.39 -4.60 2.78
C VAL A 35 -7.73 -3.96 2.46
N PRO A 36 -8.65 -4.66 1.79
CA PRO A 36 -10.03 -4.18 1.64
C PRO A 36 -10.82 -4.43 2.93
N VAL A 37 -11.36 -3.36 3.51
CA VAL A 37 -12.21 -3.39 4.70
C VAL A 37 -13.63 -3.04 4.29
N ALA A 38 -14.55 -3.99 4.47
CA ALA A 38 -15.97 -3.75 4.22
C ALA A 38 -16.53 -2.80 5.28
N ILE A 39 -17.25 -1.77 4.83
CA ILE A 39 -17.85 -0.76 5.70
C ILE A 39 -19.33 -1.09 5.92
N PRO A 40 -19.77 -1.25 7.19
CA PRO A 40 -21.18 -1.47 7.53
C PRO A 40 -22.09 -0.33 7.06
N LEU A 41 -23.37 -0.63 6.83
CA LEU A 41 -24.35 0.34 6.30
C LEU A 41 -24.63 1.47 7.29
N GLU A 42 -24.52 1.19 8.59
CA GLU A 42 -24.72 2.14 9.67
C GLU A 42 -23.58 3.17 9.81
N ALA A 43 -22.45 2.98 9.13
CA ALA A 43 -21.31 3.88 9.22
C ALA A 43 -21.61 5.21 8.52
N LYS A 44 -21.51 6.32 9.26
CA LYS A 44 -21.55 7.68 8.71
C LYS A 44 -20.18 8.22 8.38
N THR A 45 -19.19 7.91 9.19
CA THR A 45 -17.82 8.35 8.99
C THR A 45 -16.89 7.22 9.33
N VAL A 46 -15.84 7.04 8.53
CA VAL A 46 -14.81 6.02 8.75
C VAL A 46 -13.45 6.68 8.84
N ARG A 47 -12.63 6.26 9.79
CA ARG A 47 -11.21 6.64 9.84
C ARG A 47 -10.32 5.42 9.79
N VAL A 48 -9.10 5.65 9.33
CA VAL A 48 -8.03 4.67 9.23
C VAL A 48 -6.87 5.19 10.07
N ILE A 49 -6.37 4.34 10.96
CA ILE A 49 -5.22 4.60 11.80
C ILE A 49 -4.16 3.55 11.47
N VAL A 50 -2.95 4.01 11.20
CA VAL A 50 -1.78 3.16 11.01
C VAL A 50 -0.81 3.42 12.16
N ASN A 51 -0.63 2.41 13.00
CA ASN A 51 0.17 2.47 14.21
C ASN A 51 1.49 1.72 14.01
N GLY A 52 2.55 2.49 13.73
CA GLY A 52 3.92 2.00 13.68
C GLY A 52 4.59 1.90 15.06
N ALA A 53 3.98 2.43 16.12
CA ALA A 53 4.51 2.29 17.48
C ALA A 53 4.43 0.85 18.02
N PHE A 54 3.62 0.00 17.38
CA PHE A 54 3.51 -1.43 17.71
C PHE A 54 4.82 -2.19 17.41
N ASP A 55 5.64 -1.68 16.49
CA ASP A 55 6.97 -2.19 16.17
C ASP A 55 7.96 -1.01 16.15
N PRO A 56 8.39 -0.53 17.32
CA PRO A 56 9.05 0.78 17.44
C PRO A 56 10.39 0.88 16.71
N ASP A 57 11.05 -0.25 16.51
CA ASP A 57 12.31 -0.39 15.77
C ASP A 57 12.08 -0.91 14.34
N GLY A 58 10.82 -0.97 13.91
CA GLY A 58 10.40 -1.46 12.61
C GLY A 58 10.86 -0.58 11.44
N GLY A 59 10.76 -1.16 10.25
CA GLY A 59 11.03 -0.47 9.01
C GLY A 59 10.01 0.60 8.65
N ARG A 60 10.50 1.62 7.94
CA ARG A 60 9.67 2.63 7.28
C ARG A 60 8.66 1.97 6.34
N ILE A 61 7.45 2.51 6.34
CA ILE A 61 6.38 2.13 5.42
C ILE A 61 5.84 3.35 4.67
N HIS A 62 5.25 3.08 3.51
CA HIS A 62 4.33 3.96 2.81
C HIS A 62 2.93 3.39 2.90
N TRP A 63 1.95 4.27 3.06
CA TRP A 63 0.56 3.85 3.07
C TRP A 63 -0.35 4.85 2.39
N ARG A 64 -1.49 4.36 1.92
CA ARG A 64 -2.60 5.19 1.42
C ARG A 64 -3.93 4.53 1.73
N ALA A 65 -5.00 5.30 1.69
CA ALA A 65 -6.36 4.81 1.82
C ALA A 65 -7.22 5.27 0.63
N LYS A 66 -7.99 4.35 0.07
CA LYS A 66 -8.96 4.60 -1.01
C LYS A 66 -10.35 4.23 -0.53
N ALA A 67 -11.35 5.03 -0.88
CA ALA A 67 -12.74 4.75 -0.57
C ALA A 67 -13.53 4.40 -1.83
N LEU A 68 -14.26 3.29 -1.79
CA LEU A 68 -15.24 2.88 -2.78
C LEU A 68 -16.62 2.94 -2.14
N LYS A 69 -17.56 3.70 -2.73
CA LYS A 69 -18.92 3.88 -2.20
C LYS A 69 -19.95 3.45 -3.23
N VAL A 70 -21.02 2.81 -2.76
CA VAL A 70 -22.23 2.51 -3.54
C VAL A 70 -23.26 3.57 -3.17
N THR A 71 -23.67 4.40 -4.14
CA THR A 71 -24.48 5.60 -3.84
C THR A 71 -25.99 5.39 -3.98
N SER A 72 -26.43 4.26 -4.52
CA SER A 72 -27.86 3.98 -4.73
C SER A 72 -28.15 2.48 -4.83
N ILE A 73 -29.34 2.07 -4.38
CA ILE A 73 -29.86 0.71 -4.55
C ILE A 73 -30.77 0.57 -5.78
N THR A 74 -31.42 1.66 -6.21
CA THR A 74 -32.36 1.67 -7.34
C THR A 74 -31.67 1.92 -8.68
N THR A 75 -30.56 2.68 -8.65
CA THR A 75 -29.68 2.93 -9.79
C THR A 75 -28.23 2.86 -9.31
N PRO A 76 -27.72 1.66 -8.97
CA PRO A 76 -26.41 1.54 -8.34
C PRO A 76 -25.32 2.10 -9.24
N THR A 77 -24.70 3.17 -8.76
CA THR A 77 -23.42 3.65 -9.29
C THR A 77 -22.37 3.38 -8.23
N LYS A 78 -21.30 2.69 -8.62
CA LYS A 78 -20.09 2.59 -7.82
C LYS A 78 -19.27 3.83 -8.13
N THR A 79 -18.85 4.56 -7.11
CA THR A 79 -17.82 5.58 -7.33
C THR A 79 -16.56 4.89 -7.82
N ALA A 80 -15.69 5.60 -8.54
CA ALA A 80 -14.31 5.15 -8.62
C ALA A 80 -13.75 5.06 -7.18
N ALA A 81 -12.75 4.20 -6.96
CA ALA A 81 -12.03 4.20 -5.70
C ALA A 81 -11.27 5.52 -5.59
N THR A 82 -11.82 6.46 -4.83
CA THR A 82 -11.24 7.79 -4.67
C THR A 82 -10.16 7.70 -3.59
N GLN A 83 -9.00 8.26 -3.86
CA GLN A 83 -7.93 8.36 -2.89
C GLN A 83 -8.35 9.31 -1.78
N ALA A 84 -8.70 8.75 -0.62
CA ALA A 84 -9.08 9.51 0.57
C ALA A 84 -7.84 10.04 1.29
N GLN A 85 -6.72 9.36 1.12
CA GLN A 85 -5.40 9.76 1.61
C GLN A 85 -4.38 9.45 0.52
N GLU A 86 -3.61 10.47 0.12
CA GLU A 86 -2.44 10.29 -0.73
C GLU A 86 -1.38 9.44 -0.03
N TRP A 87 -0.43 8.90 -0.79
CA TRP A 87 0.68 8.16 -0.19
C TRP A 87 1.38 9.01 0.88
N VAL A 88 1.54 8.43 2.06
CA VAL A 88 2.22 9.02 3.20
C VAL A 88 3.26 8.05 3.70
N THR A 89 4.43 8.60 4.02
CA THR A 89 5.50 7.88 4.71
C THR A 89 5.21 7.84 6.21
N LEU A 90 5.28 6.67 6.81
CA LEU A 90 5.27 6.48 8.26
C LEU A 90 6.60 5.84 8.67
N THR A 91 7.31 6.49 9.58
CA THR A 91 8.52 5.94 10.19
C THR A 91 8.19 5.54 11.63
N PRO A 92 8.25 4.24 11.99
CA PRO A 92 8.11 3.82 13.37
C PRO A 92 9.02 4.62 14.33
N PRO A 93 8.55 4.94 15.56
CA PRO A 93 7.30 4.50 16.19
C PRO A 93 6.11 5.46 15.96
N ALA A 94 6.05 6.17 14.83
CA ALA A 94 4.95 7.11 14.60
C ALA A 94 3.58 6.42 14.47
N VAL A 95 2.52 7.16 14.80
CA VAL A 95 1.13 6.83 14.52
C VAL A 95 0.57 7.88 13.58
N ALA A 96 -0.16 7.46 12.56
CA ALA A 96 -0.85 8.36 11.65
C ALA A 96 -2.32 7.98 11.49
N GLU A 97 -3.15 8.98 11.25
CA GLU A 97 -4.60 8.90 11.09
C GLU A 97 -4.98 9.72 9.85
N ILE A 98 -6.02 9.27 9.14
CA ILE A 98 -6.68 10.08 8.12
C ILE A 98 -7.85 10.85 8.72
N ASP A 99 -8.17 12.00 8.13
CA ASP A 99 -9.44 12.66 8.38
C ASP A 99 -10.62 11.73 8.02
N GLY A 100 -11.72 11.88 8.76
CA GLY A 100 -12.90 11.05 8.60
C GLY A 100 -13.43 11.02 7.15
N ILE A 101 -13.51 9.82 6.58
CA ILE A 101 -14.13 9.57 5.27
C ILE A 101 -15.64 9.53 5.46
N ASP A 102 -16.36 10.41 4.78
CA ASP A 102 -17.83 10.43 4.81
C ASP A 102 -18.44 9.21 4.10
N PHE A 103 -19.23 8.42 4.81
CA PHE A 103 -20.04 7.30 4.31
C PHE A 103 -21.55 7.52 4.50
N SER A 104 -21.98 8.69 4.98
CA SER A 104 -23.38 8.98 5.35
C SER A 104 -24.41 8.78 4.21
N ALA A 105 -24.00 9.01 2.96
CA ALA A 105 -24.81 8.80 1.76
C ALA A 105 -24.54 7.47 1.03
N SER A 106 -23.80 6.55 1.67
CA SER A 106 -23.41 5.26 1.10
C SER A 106 -24.39 4.15 1.50
N TRP A 107 -24.72 3.28 0.54
CA TRP A 107 -25.47 2.04 0.77
C TRP A 107 -24.56 0.84 1.07
N GLY A 108 -23.26 1.04 1.03
CA GLY A 108 -22.24 0.03 1.24
C GLY A 108 -20.94 0.43 0.56
N GLY A 109 -19.82 -0.07 1.05
CA GLY A 109 -18.55 0.31 0.47
C GLY A 109 -17.38 -0.40 1.10
N PHE A 110 -16.20 -0.01 0.61
CA PHE A 110 -14.93 -0.50 1.10
C PHE A 110 -13.99 0.68 1.33
N VAL A 111 -13.21 0.59 2.39
CA VAL A 111 -11.95 1.31 2.48
C VAL A 111 -10.84 0.31 2.13
N VAL A 112 -10.04 0.63 1.13
CA VAL A 112 -8.89 -0.16 0.73
C VAL A 112 -7.64 0.54 1.22
N VAL A 113 -6.93 -0.09 2.14
CA VAL A 113 -5.68 0.42 2.70
C VAL A 113 -4.53 -0.33 2.04
N ASP A 114 -3.63 0.41 1.41
CA ASP A 114 -2.39 -0.14 0.89
C ASP A 114 -1.27 0.19 1.89
N LEU A 115 -0.51 -0.82 2.30
CA LEU A 115 0.65 -0.73 3.18
C LEU A 115 1.86 -1.29 2.43
N CYS A 116 2.95 -0.56 2.36
CA CYS A 116 4.15 -0.93 1.61
C CYS A 116 5.40 -0.67 2.44
N GLN A 117 6.16 -1.70 2.78
CA GLN A 117 7.46 -1.52 3.41
C GLN A 117 8.45 -0.93 2.40
N SER A 118 9.08 0.19 2.76
CA SER A 118 10.07 0.87 1.93
C SER A 118 11.39 1.06 2.69
N SER A 119 11.82 0.01 3.37
CA SER A 119 13.13 -0.01 4.05
C SER A 119 13.65 -1.43 4.21
N VAL A 120 14.97 -1.53 4.33
CA VAL A 120 15.68 -2.77 4.64
C VAL A 120 15.82 -3.01 6.16
N THR A 121 14.86 -2.52 6.94
CA THR A 121 14.72 -2.86 8.36
C THR A 121 13.48 -3.74 8.52
N ALA A 122 13.60 -4.90 9.17
CA ALA A 122 12.47 -5.82 9.30
C ALA A 122 11.37 -5.25 10.20
N ASN A 123 10.10 -5.50 9.84
CA ASN A 123 8.94 -5.30 10.69
C ASN A 123 8.68 -6.58 11.48
N THR A 124 9.43 -6.79 12.56
CA THR A 124 9.39 -8.03 13.36
C THR A 124 8.07 -8.22 14.10
N THR A 125 7.47 -7.14 14.58
CA THR A 125 6.18 -7.14 15.27
C THR A 125 5.05 -6.69 14.35
N GLY A 126 5.40 -5.96 13.27
CA GLY A 126 4.47 -5.53 12.23
C GLY A 126 3.77 -4.21 12.51
N ILE A 127 2.94 -3.80 11.57
CA ILE A 127 2.21 -2.53 11.59
C ILE A 127 0.76 -2.82 11.94
N GLN A 128 0.26 -2.18 12.99
CA GLN A 128 -1.13 -2.30 13.38
C GLN A 128 -1.99 -1.35 12.53
N LEU A 129 -2.98 -1.92 11.85
CA LEU A 129 -3.99 -1.19 11.10
C LEU A 129 -5.31 -1.25 11.87
N ILE A 130 -5.83 -0.07 12.21
CA ILE A 130 -7.12 0.08 12.88
C ILE A 130 -8.05 0.86 11.97
N VAL A 131 -9.24 0.31 11.71
CA VAL A 131 -10.32 1.00 11.00
C VAL A 131 -11.49 1.14 11.94
N GLN A 132 -11.98 2.36 12.09
CA GLN A 132 -13.08 2.68 13.00
C GLN A 132 -14.19 3.43 12.28
N MET A 133 -15.40 3.34 12.80
CA MET A 133 -16.56 4.08 12.32
C MET A 133 -17.24 4.90 13.40
N LEU A 134 -17.88 5.97 12.98
CA LEU A 134 -18.96 6.64 13.71
C LEU A 134 -20.30 6.27 13.06
N THR A 135 -21.31 6.05 13.89
CA THR A 135 -22.69 5.83 13.47
C THR A 135 -23.55 7.09 13.58
N GLU A 136 -23.04 8.13 14.25
CA GLU A 136 -23.75 9.38 14.51
C GLU A 136 -22.80 10.58 14.32
N ASP A 137 -23.34 11.72 13.86
CA ASP A 137 -22.52 12.90 13.52
C ASP A 137 -22.11 13.73 14.76
N ALA A 138 -22.82 13.55 15.88
CA ALA A 138 -22.73 14.42 17.06
C ALA A 138 -22.05 13.78 18.27
N LEU A 139 -21.63 12.51 18.17
CA LEU A 139 -20.97 11.77 19.25
C LEU A 139 -19.63 11.21 18.73
N GLU A 140 -18.54 11.45 19.45
CA GLU A 140 -17.21 10.92 19.12
C GLU A 140 -16.99 9.49 19.67
N GLU A 141 -18.01 8.64 19.57
CA GLU A 141 -17.93 7.24 20.00
C GLU A 141 -17.52 6.35 18.83
N TRP A 142 -16.20 6.29 18.59
CA TRP A 142 -15.63 5.45 17.54
C TRP A 142 -15.77 3.96 17.87
N VAL A 143 -16.33 3.19 16.93
CA VAL A 143 -16.43 1.74 17.00
C VAL A 143 -15.41 1.11 16.07
N THR A 144 -14.58 0.19 16.57
CA THR A 144 -13.59 -0.51 15.77
C THR A 144 -14.25 -1.55 14.84
N ILE A 145 -13.99 -1.42 13.54
CA ILE A 145 -14.37 -2.38 12.48
C ILE A 145 -13.26 -3.41 12.27
N LEU A 146 -12.00 -2.94 12.22
CA LEU A 146 -10.82 -3.77 12.04
C LEU A 146 -9.76 -3.34 13.04
N ASP A 147 -9.11 -4.31 13.67
CA ASP A 147 -7.84 -4.14 14.36
C ASP A 147 -7.00 -5.38 14.05
N ALA A 148 -5.99 -5.21 13.20
CA ALA A 148 -5.17 -6.30 12.72
C ALA A 148 -3.74 -5.85 12.45
N ILE A 149 -2.81 -6.79 12.54
CA ILE A 149 -1.39 -6.54 12.34
C ILE A 149 -0.99 -7.05 10.96
N PHE A 150 -0.34 -6.20 10.18
CA PHE A 150 0.15 -6.50 8.85
C PHE A 150 1.65 -6.32 8.76
N LEU A 151 2.23 -6.82 7.67
CA LEU A 151 3.66 -6.75 7.41
C LEU A 151 4.53 -7.32 8.56
N VAL A 152 4.02 -8.35 9.26
CA VAL A 152 4.76 -9.06 10.31
C VAL A 152 5.68 -10.07 9.64
N PHE A 153 6.97 -9.79 9.60
CA PHE A 153 7.92 -10.76 9.07
C PHE A 153 9.33 -10.56 9.61
N ALA A 154 9.95 -11.69 9.98
CA ALA A 154 11.34 -11.71 10.43
C ALA A 154 12.34 -11.42 9.29
N ALA A 155 11.95 -11.68 8.04
CA ALA A 155 12.78 -11.44 6.86
C ALA A 155 12.63 -10.00 6.38
N VAL A 156 13.75 -9.31 6.22
CA VAL A 156 13.82 -7.92 5.77
C VAL A 156 13.31 -7.76 4.33
N ALA A 157 12.62 -6.66 4.01
CA ALA A 157 12.36 -6.31 2.61
C ALA A 157 13.67 -6.12 1.83
N LYS A 158 13.65 -6.49 0.55
CA LYS A 158 14.78 -6.30 -0.36
C LYS A 158 14.55 -5.05 -1.20
N LYS A 159 15.64 -4.33 -1.46
CA LYS A 159 15.68 -3.12 -2.27
C LYS A 159 16.43 -3.41 -3.56
N SER A 160 15.87 -2.96 -4.68
CA SER A 160 16.53 -2.81 -5.97
C SER A 160 16.38 -1.38 -6.47
N ASP A 161 17.31 -0.95 -7.31
CA ASP A 161 17.30 0.38 -7.91
C ASP A 161 16.88 0.26 -9.38
N PHE A 162 16.18 1.26 -9.90
CA PHE A 162 15.97 1.37 -11.35
C PHE A 162 17.30 1.68 -12.04
N ALA A 163 17.63 0.89 -13.07
CA ALA A 163 18.88 1.05 -13.83
C ALA A 163 18.78 2.16 -14.88
N ALA A 164 17.56 2.56 -15.25
CA ALA A 164 17.27 3.66 -16.17
C ALA A 164 16.04 4.45 -15.70
N GLN A 165 15.72 5.51 -16.45
CA GLN A 165 14.44 6.19 -16.30
C GLN A 165 13.36 5.35 -16.99
N GLU A 166 12.29 5.04 -16.27
CA GLU A 166 11.17 4.26 -16.78
C GLU A 166 9.99 5.18 -17.12
N ALA A 167 9.51 5.14 -18.36
CA ALA A 167 8.40 5.92 -18.85
C ALA A 167 7.03 5.33 -18.45
N VAL A 168 6.04 6.22 -18.30
CA VAL A 168 4.63 5.85 -18.06
C VAL A 168 4.15 4.82 -19.10
N GLY A 169 3.48 3.78 -18.62
CA GLY A 169 2.93 2.68 -19.43
C GLY A 169 3.93 1.58 -19.77
N GLN A 170 5.21 1.71 -19.40
CA GLN A 170 6.18 0.62 -19.58
C GLN A 170 5.84 -0.57 -18.70
N THR A 171 6.03 -1.76 -19.26
CA THR A 171 5.78 -3.06 -18.59
C THR A 171 7.05 -3.84 -18.33
N VAL A 172 8.12 -3.59 -19.08
CA VAL A 172 9.46 -4.13 -18.84
C VAL A 172 10.28 -2.96 -18.31
N LEU A 173 10.80 -3.12 -17.09
CA LEU A 173 11.50 -2.08 -16.35
C LEU A 173 12.95 -2.49 -16.13
N ASP A 174 13.89 -1.60 -16.41
CA ASP A 174 15.31 -1.86 -16.17
C ASP A 174 15.62 -1.70 -14.67
N VAL A 175 16.13 -2.75 -14.03
CA VAL A 175 16.48 -2.76 -12.61
C VAL A 175 17.86 -3.32 -12.39
N THR A 176 18.51 -2.92 -11.31
CA THR A 176 19.86 -3.41 -10.99
C THR A 176 19.78 -4.74 -10.23
N ASN A 177 20.42 -5.80 -10.74
CA ASN A 177 20.63 -7.11 -10.10
C ASN A 177 19.34 -7.73 -9.48
N PRO A 178 18.30 -8.05 -10.27
CA PRO A 178 16.98 -8.47 -9.79
C PRO A 178 17.03 -9.73 -8.92
N ALA A 179 17.92 -10.68 -9.22
CA ALA A 179 18.08 -11.88 -8.40
C ALA A 179 18.58 -11.55 -6.98
N THR A 180 19.65 -10.76 -6.86
CA THR A 180 20.15 -10.32 -5.54
C THR A 180 19.17 -9.37 -4.85
N GLY A 181 18.37 -8.65 -5.63
CA GLY A 181 17.26 -7.80 -5.20
C GLY A 181 16.00 -8.54 -4.74
N GLY A 182 15.95 -9.87 -4.81
CA GLY A 182 14.79 -10.65 -4.39
C GLY A 182 13.56 -10.53 -5.31
N LEU A 183 13.78 -10.06 -6.54
CA LEU A 183 12.76 -9.92 -7.60
C LEU A 183 12.62 -11.20 -8.44
N ASP A 184 13.12 -12.32 -7.94
CA ASP A 184 12.97 -13.67 -8.48
C ASP A 184 11.69 -14.38 -8.01
N ASN A 185 11.04 -13.83 -6.98
CA ASN A 185 9.78 -14.33 -6.46
C ASN A 185 8.58 -13.79 -7.26
N LEU A 186 8.39 -14.35 -8.45
CA LEU A 186 7.30 -13.99 -9.36
C LEU A 186 5.91 -14.22 -8.74
N GLY A 187 4.91 -13.49 -9.23
CA GLY A 187 3.53 -13.61 -8.75
C GLY A 187 3.26 -12.85 -7.47
N LYS A 188 3.95 -11.72 -7.27
CA LYS A 188 3.85 -10.89 -6.08
C LYS A 188 3.65 -9.42 -6.39
N PHE A 189 3.06 -8.73 -5.44
CA PHE A 189 3.08 -7.27 -5.43
C PHE A 189 4.44 -6.75 -4.97
N ILE A 190 4.94 -5.76 -5.70
CA ILE A 190 6.15 -4.99 -5.38
C ILE A 190 5.76 -3.52 -5.20
N PHE A 191 6.53 -2.80 -4.41
CA PHE A 191 6.36 -1.37 -4.21
C PHE A 191 7.37 -0.60 -5.05
N LEU A 192 6.88 0.33 -5.86
CA LEU A 192 7.70 1.24 -6.66
C LEU A 192 7.69 2.61 -5.97
N GLU A 193 8.67 2.82 -5.09
CA GLU A 193 8.83 4.06 -4.32
C GLU A 193 9.32 5.17 -5.24
N ASP A 194 8.61 6.29 -5.25
CA ASP A 194 9.14 7.54 -5.78
C ASP A 194 9.71 8.36 -4.61
N THR A 195 11.04 8.48 -4.59
CA THR A 195 11.77 9.13 -3.50
C THR A 195 11.71 10.66 -3.56
N ALA A 196 11.30 11.24 -4.69
CA ALA A 196 11.18 12.68 -4.88
C ALA A 196 9.73 13.16 -4.67
N VAL A 197 8.75 12.38 -5.14
CA VAL A 197 7.33 12.72 -5.09
C VAL A 197 6.54 11.55 -4.54
N THR A 198 6.34 11.51 -3.22
CA THR A 198 5.66 10.40 -2.54
C THR A 198 4.29 10.05 -3.16
N ALA A 199 3.53 11.03 -3.63
CA ALA A 199 2.24 10.81 -4.30
C ALA A 199 2.35 9.96 -5.60
N GLN A 200 3.52 9.88 -6.21
CA GLN A 200 3.80 9.07 -7.41
C GLN A 200 4.27 7.65 -7.07
N CYS A 201 4.32 7.27 -5.79
CA CYS A 201 4.52 5.88 -5.41
C CYS A 201 3.41 4.99 -5.99
N GLU A 202 3.73 3.75 -6.31
CA GLU A 202 2.73 2.80 -6.82
C GLU A 202 3.05 1.36 -6.46
N ILE A 203 2.05 0.50 -6.62
CA ILE A 203 2.16 -0.95 -6.44
C ILE A 203 2.06 -1.58 -7.82
N ALA A 204 3.01 -2.47 -8.14
CA ALA A 204 3.01 -3.23 -9.38
C ALA A 204 2.96 -4.74 -9.08
N TYR A 205 2.48 -5.54 -10.04
CA TYR A 205 2.45 -6.99 -9.92
C TYR A 205 3.53 -7.62 -10.81
N LEU A 206 4.51 -8.26 -10.18
CA LEU A 206 5.68 -8.85 -10.83
C LEU A 206 5.32 -10.17 -11.51
N VAL A 207 5.59 -10.30 -12.81
CA VAL A 207 5.24 -11.48 -13.61
C VAL A 207 6.43 -12.18 -14.26
N ALA A 208 7.55 -11.47 -14.46
CA ALA A 208 8.80 -12.08 -14.93
C ALA A 208 10.00 -11.24 -14.47
N GLN A 209 11.18 -11.84 -14.54
CA GLN A 209 12.46 -11.17 -14.38
C GLN A 209 13.46 -11.74 -15.40
N SER A 210 14.45 -10.95 -15.78
CA SER A 210 15.62 -11.44 -16.51
C SER A 210 16.88 -10.76 -16.00
N GLY A 211 17.97 -11.50 -15.84
CA GLY A 211 19.20 -11.03 -15.18
C GLY A 211 19.56 -11.91 -13.99
N ASP A 212 20.87 -12.06 -13.73
CA ASP A 212 21.43 -12.86 -12.63
C ASP A 212 22.33 -11.98 -11.73
#